data_AF-A0A6G0W6J3-F1
#
_entry.id   AF-A0A6G0W6J3-F1
#
_cell.length_a   1.000
_cell.length_b   1.000
_cell.length_c   1.000
_cell.angle_alpha   90.00
_cell.angle_beta   90.00
_cell.angle_gamma   90.00
#
_symmetry.space_group_name_H-M   'P 1'
#
loop_
_entity.id
_entity.type
_entity.pdbx_description
1 polymer ?
#
loop_
_entity_poly.entity_id
_entity_poly.type
_entity_poly.pdbx_seq_one_letter_code
_entity_poly.pdbx_strand_id
1 'polypeptide(L)'
;MFAKHPEMESIARKECQAVAAASEGGQIGWKSLAELKDTTAFIHETLRMFPAVANVATRECASDDLVPMADGKSIYIPKGTTMFISFGALHRNPKYWSDPDEFIPERFLEGTAPYEADKALRHGQGNTFAYMPFSTGSKNCIGNLLEQHALGFAGSITNK
;
A
#
# COMPACT_ATOMS: atom_id res chain seq x y z
N MET A 1 5.19 -4.32 15.49
CA MET A 1 4.13 -3.31 15.71
C MET A 1 3.13 -3.73 16.78
N PHE A 2 2.59 -4.95 16.80
CA PHE A 2 1.62 -5.37 17.83
C PHE A 2 2.06 -5.16 19.29
N ALA A 3 3.33 -5.42 19.63
CA ALA A 3 3.84 -5.17 20.98
C ALA A 3 3.76 -3.70 21.42
N LYS A 4 3.65 -2.75 20.49
CA LYS A 4 3.45 -1.32 20.75
C LYS A 4 1.97 -0.89 20.72
N HIS A 5 1.08 -1.78 20.26
CA HIS A 5 -0.34 -1.54 20.00
C HIS A 5 -1.18 -2.74 20.48
N PRO A 6 -1.23 -3.03 21.79
CA PRO A 6 -1.94 -4.19 22.35
C PRO A 6 -3.44 -4.18 22.04
N GLU A 7 -4.04 -3.01 21.87
CA GLU A 7 -5.41 -2.83 21.40
C GLU A 7 -5.63 -3.44 20.01
N MET A 8 -4.69 -3.23 19.09
CA MET A 8 -4.77 -3.77 17.73
C MET A 8 -4.51 -5.28 17.71
N GLU A 9 -3.67 -5.80 18.61
CA GLU A 9 -3.52 -7.25 18.77
C GLU A 9 -4.84 -7.90 19.20
N SER A 10 -5.56 -7.28 20.15
CA SER A 10 -6.86 -7.76 20.61
C SER A 10 -7.90 -7.75 19.50
N ILE A 11 -7.93 -6.69 18.68
CA ILE A 11 -8.83 -6.57 17.51
C ILE A 11 -8.51 -7.66 16.49
N ALA A 12 -7.26 -7.79 16.05
CA ALA A 12 -6.84 -8.78 15.07
C ALA A 12 -7.11 -10.22 15.54
N ARG A 13 -6.92 -10.50 16.84
CA ARG A 13 -7.21 -11.81 17.43
C ARG A 13 -8.70 -12.14 17.39
N LYS A 14 -9.56 -11.18 17.77
CA LYS A 14 -11.02 -11.35 17.72
C LYS A 14 -11.51 -11.53 16.29
N GLU A 15 -10.97 -10.75 15.35
CA GLU A 15 -11.27 -10.87 13.93
C GLU A 15 -10.91 -12.27 13.40
N CYS A 16 -9.68 -12.74 13.66
CA CYS A 16 -9.26 -14.08 13.28
C CYS A 16 -10.18 -15.17 13.85
N GLN A 17 -10.58 -15.05 15.12
CA GLN A 17 -11.48 -16.01 15.77
C GLN A 17 -12.88 -15.99 15.14
N ALA A 18 -13.42 -14.81 14.85
CA ALA A 18 -14.73 -14.67 14.21
C ALA A 18 -14.73 -15.25 12.79
N VAL A 19 -13.70 -14.94 12.00
CA VAL A 19 -13.56 -15.47 10.63
C VAL A 19 -13.35 -16.98 10.63
N ALA A 20 -12.56 -17.51 11.57
CA ALA A 20 -12.39 -18.96 11.73
C ALA A 20 -13.72 -19.65 12.08
N ALA A 21 -14.49 -19.09 13.02
CA ALA A 21 -15.79 -19.63 13.42
C ALA A 21 -16.84 -19.59 12.28
N ALA A 22 -16.77 -18.60 11.39
CA ALA A 22 -17.62 -18.48 10.21
C ALA A 22 -17.17 -19.36 9.03
N SER A 23 -15.94 -19.87 9.06
CA SER A 23 -15.37 -20.69 7.98
C SER A 23 -15.73 -22.18 8.13
N GLU A 24 -15.93 -22.86 7.00
CA GLU A 24 -16.16 -24.30 6.99
C GLU A 24 -15.01 -25.06 7.66
N GLY A 25 -15.32 -25.88 8.66
CA GLY A 25 -14.32 -26.65 9.40
C GLY A 25 -13.57 -25.87 10.49
N GLY A 26 -13.97 -24.63 10.79
CA GLY A 26 -13.38 -23.85 11.90
C GLY A 26 -11.96 -23.36 11.63
N GLN A 27 -11.52 -23.39 10.37
CA GLN A 27 -10.17 -23.01 9.94
C GLN A 27 -10.23 -21.88 8.92
N ILE A 28 -9.30 -20.93 9.02
CA ILE A 28 -9.18 -19.84 8.05
C ILE A 28 -8.65 -20.41 6.73
N GLY A 29 -9.53 -20.52 5.74
CA GLY A 29 -9.19 -20.90 4.38
C GLY A 29 -8.82 -19.68 3.52
N TRP A 30 -8.36 -19.94 2.29
CA TRP A 30 -7.93 -18.90 1.36
C TRP A 30 -9.00 -17.83 1.10
N LYS A 31 -10.25 -18.22 0.90
CA LYS A 31 -11.36 -17.30 0.63
C LYS A 31 -11.68 -16.40 1.83
N SER A 32 -11.46 -16.91 3.04
CA SER A 32 -11.75 -16.21 4.29
C SER A 32 -10.72 -15.12 4.61
N LEU A 33 -9.54 -15.13 3.96
CA LEU A 33 -8.50 -14.12 4.17
C LEU A 33 -8.98 -12.71 3.79
N ALA A 34 -9.85 -12.58 2.79
CA ALA A 34 -10.42 -11.30 2.37
C ALA A 34 -11.31 -10.65 3.46
N GLU A 35 -11.76 -11.43 4.45
CA GLU A 35 -12.59 -10.94 5.56
C GLU A 35 -11.75 -10.41 6.74
N LEU A 36 -10.42 -10.59 6.71
CA LEU A 36 -9.50 -10.11 7.76
C LEU A 36 -9.12 -8.64 7.53
N LYS A 37 -10.13 -7.75 7.43
CA LYS A 37 -9.99 -6.35 7.05
C LYS A 37 -9.13 -5.55 8.04
N ASP A 38 -9.36 -5.68 9.34
CA ASP A 38 -8.62 -4.97 10.38
C ASP A 38 -7.16 -5.44 10.43
N THR A 39 -6.97 -6.75 10.36
CA THR A 39 -5.62 -7.36 10.31
C THR A 39 -4.87 -6.89 9.06
N THR A 40 -5.55 -6.84 7.91
CA THR A 40 -4.99 -6.36 6.64
C THR A 40 -4.60 -4.89 6.73
N ALA A 41 -5.49 -4.06 7.25
CA ALA A 41 -5.25 -2.62 7.44
C ALA A 41 -4.03 -2.38 8.35
N PHE A 42 -3.89 -3.17 9.42
CA PHE A 42 -2.72 -3.13 10.30
C PHE A 42 -1.42 -3.52 9.57
N ILE A 43 -1.45 -4.57 8.74
CA ILE A 43 -0.30 -4.99 7.93
C ILE A 43 0.08 -3.87 6.96
N HIS A 44 -0.91 -3.28 6.28
CA HIS A 44 -0.68 -2.21 5.32
C HIS A 44 -0.08 -0.97 5.97
N GLU A 45 -0.58 -0.55 7.12
CA GLU A 45 -0.01 0.59 7.84
C GLU A 45 1.39 0.30 8.37
N THR A 46 1.64 -0.95 8.78
CA THR A 46 3.00 -1.38 9.16
C THR A 46 3.96 -1.26 7.97
N LEU A 47 3.55 -1.68 6.77
CA LEU A 47 4.37 -1.57 5.56
C LEU A 47 4.49 -0.12 5.05
N ARG A 48 3.48 0.73 5.29
CA ARG A 48 3.56 2.16 4.99
C ARG A 48 4.67 2.81 5.81
N MET A 49 4.64 2.61 7.12
CA MET A 49 5.63 3.20 8.04
C MET A 49 7.01 2.51 7.94
N PHE A 50 7.04 1.19 7.81
CA PHE A 50 8.26 0.39 7.82
C PHE A 50 8.34 -0.48 6.56
N PRO A 51 8.57 0.13 5.39
CA PRO A 51 8.63 -0.61 4.14
C PRO A 51 9.83 -1.57 4.16
N ALA A 52 9.63 -2.79 3.67
CA ALA A 52 10.68 -3.82 3.64
C ALA A 52 11.89 -3.42 2.78
N VAL A 53 11.66 -2.58 1.78
CA VAL A 53 12.69 -1.95 0.95
C VAL A 53 12.48 -0.44 1.03
N ALA A 54 13.55 0.35 1.18
CA ALA A 54 13.42 1.80 1.35
C ALA A 54 13.08 2.55 0.04
N ASN A 55 13.46 2.00 -1.11
CA ASN A 55 13.35 2.63 -2.42
C ASN A 55 12.91 1.62 -3.50
N VAL A 56 12.23 2.09 -4.54
CA VAL A 56 12.00 1.32 -5.77
C VAL A 56 13.35 0.94 -6.39
N ALA A 57 13.43 -0.24 -7.01
CA ALA A 57 14.58 -0.63 -7.82
C ALA A 57 14.93 0.48 -8.82
N THR A 58 16.19 0.87 -8.88
CA THR A 58 16.68 1.96 -9.72
C THR A 58 16.37 1.71 -11.20
N ARG A 59 16.24 2.80 -11.96
CA ARG A 59 16.21 2.80 -13.42
C ARG A 59 17.29 3.71 -13.94
N GLU A 60 17.98 3.30 -15.00
CA GLU A 60 18.90 4.15 -15.72
C GLU A 60 18.25 4.59 -17.03
N CYS A 61 18.34 5.88 -17.33
CA CYS A 61 17.81 6.45 -18.56
C CYS A 61 18.65 5.99 -19.77
N ALA A 62 18.06 5.22 -20.68
CA ALA A 62 18.80 4.59 -21.78
C ALA A 62 19.20 5.56 -22.91
N SER A 63 18.49 6.68 -23.01
CA SER A 63 18.70 7.78 -23.95
C SER A 63 18.21 9.08 -23.31
N ASP A 64 18.65 10.22 -23.82
CA ASP A 64 18.09 11.51 -23.43
C ASP A 64 16.56 11.50 -23.63
N ASP A 65 15.83 11.96 -22.61
CA ASP A 65 14.37 11.87 -22.59
C ASP A 65 13.72 13.08 -21.91
N LEU A 66 12.44 13.31 -22.21
CA LEU A 66 11.59 14.31 -21.57
C LEU A 66 10.47 13.61 -20.82
N VAL A 67 10.62 13.47 -19.50
CA VAL A 67 9.63 12.78 -18.66
C VAL A 67 8.49 13.73 -18.31
N PRO A 68 7.23 13.40 -18.65
CA PRO A 68 6.08 14.22 -18.31
C PRO A 68 5.78 14.14 -16.80
N MET A 69 5.47 15.29 -16.21
CA MET A 69 5.13 15.44 -14.81
C MET A 69 3.63 15.69 -14.64
N ALA A 70 3.12 15.42 -13.44
CA ALA A 70 1.69 15.57 -13.13
C ALA A 70 1.18 17.02 -13.25
N ASP A 71 2.06 18.03 -13.19
CA ASP A 71 1.71 19.44 -13.37
C ASP A 71 1.70 19.88 -14.85
N GLY A 72 1.83 18.93 -15.79
CA GLY A 72 1.84 19.17 -17.23
C GLY A 72 3.20 19.64 -17.78
N LYS A 73 4.22 19.83 -16.93
CA LYS A 73 5.58 20.14 -17.38
C LYS A 73 6.32 18.86 -17.73
N SER A 74 7.44 18.99 -18.43
CA SER A 74 8.35 17.88 -18.68
C SER A 74 9.72 18.18 -18.07
N ILE A 75 10.37 17.15 -17.55
CA ILE A 75 11.74 17.22 -17.03
C ILE A 75 12.65 16.54 -18.03
N TYR A 76 13.68 17.24 -18.48
CA TYR A 76 14.73 16.66 -19.30
C TYR A 76 15.65 15.79 -18.45
N ILE A 77 15.86 14.55 -18.89
CA ILE A 77 16.67 13.56 -18.22
C ILE A 77 17.73 13.06 -19.21
N PRO A 78 19.02 13.37 -18.98
CA PRO A 78 20.10 12.88 -19.82
C PRO A 78 20.24 11.35 -19.74
N LYS A 79 20.74 10.76 -20.82
CA LYS A 79 21.19 9.36 -20.85
C LYS A 79 22.16 9.07 -19.70
N GLY A 80 22.01 7.90 -19.08
CA GLY A 80 22.82 7.45 -17.95
C GLY A 80 22.34 7.97 -16.59
N THR A 81 21.31 8.83 -16.55
CA THR A 81 20.75 9.29 -15.28
C THR A 81 20.07 8.14 -14.54
N THR A 82 20.48 7.92 -13.28
CA THR A 82 19.82 6.96 -12.40
C THR A 82 18.65 7.62 -11.66
N MET A 83 17.48 7.02 -11.76
CA MET A 83 16.25 7.44 -11.10
C MET A 83 15.79 6.38 -10.10
N PHE A 84 15.21 6.83 -8.99
CA PHE A 84 14.51 5.97 -8.03
C PHE A 84 13.40 6.76 -7.35
N ILE A 85 12.46 6.03 -6.76
CA ILE A 85 11.40 6.60 -5.91
C ILE A 85 11.67 6.12 -4.50
N SER A 86 11.70 7.05 -3.54
CA SER A 86 11.80 6.70 -2.14
C SER A 86 10.43 6.35 -1.58
N PHE A 87 10.25 5.09 -1.18
CA PHE A 87 9.03 4.64 -0.52
C PHE A 87 8.86 5.33 0.83
N GLY A 88 9.95 5.45 1.60
CA GLY A 88 9.91 6.12 2.91
C GLY A 88 9.42 7.56 2.80
N ALA A 89 9.91 8.32 1.81
CA ALA A 89 9.46 9.70 1.59
C ALA A 89 8.03 9.77 1.05
N LEU A 90 7.67 8.89 0.10
CA LEU A 90 6.32 8.86 -0.47
C LEU A 90 5.26 8.52 0.58
N HIS A 91 5.51 7.47 1.37
CA HIS A 91 4.59 6.96 2.37
C HIS A 91 4.41 7.90 3.56
N ARG A 92 5.33 8.84 3.80
CA ARG A 92 5.25 9.88 4.84
C ARG A 92 4.96 11.27 4.29
N ASN A 93 4.58 11.39 3.01
CA ASN A 93 4.36 12.68 2.42
C ASN A 93 3.01 13.27 2.88
N PRO A 94 2.99 14.43 3.57
CA PRO A 94 1.75 15.07 4.01
C PRO A 94 0.84 15.53 2.86
N LYS A 95 1.36 15.54 1.62
CA LYS A 95 0.55 15.75 0.41
C LYS A 95 -0.46 14.62 0.19
N TYR A 96 -0.19 13.42 0.68
CA TYR A 96 -0.99 12.22 0.40
C TYR A 96 -1.60 11.59 1.65
N TRP A 97 -1.04 11.87 2.83
CA TRP A 97 -1.39 11.22 4.09
C TRP A 97 -1.61 12.27 5.18
N SER A 98 -2.76 12.25 5.84
CA SER A 98 -3.00 12.99 7.07
C SER A 98 -2.23 12.33 8.21
N ASP A 99 -1.59 13.16 9.05
CA ASP A 99 -0.75 12.72 10.16
C ASP A 99 0.22 11.60 9.72
N PRO A 100 1.13 11.89 8.76
CA PRO A 100 1.89 10.87 8.05
C PRO A 100 2.84 10.06 8.93
N ASP A 101 3.24 10.60 10.08
CA ASP A 101 4.14 9.94 11.03
C ASP A 101 3.41 9.14 12.10
N GLU A 102 2.08 9.23 12.16
CA GLU A 102 1.25 8.47 13.08
C GLU A 102 0.85 7.11 12.49
N PHE A 103 0.77 6.10 13.36
CA PHE A 103 0.33 4.75 13.00
C PHE A 103 -1.20 4.68 13.09
N ILE A 104 -1.87 4.78 11.94
CA ILE A 104 -3.33 4.82 11.83
C ILE A 104 -3.80 3.74 10.84
N PRO A 105 -4.03 2.48 11.27
CA PRO A 105 -4.47 1.39 10.40
C PRO A 105 -5.78 1.69 9.67
N GLU A 106 -6.70 2.40 10.32
CA GLU A 106 -8.03 2.72 9.81
C GLU A 106 -7.99 3.47 8.47
N ARG A 107 -6.87 4.11 8.12
CA ARG A 107 -6.70 4.75 6.80
C ARG A 107 -6.76 3.79 5.61
N PHE A 108 -6.63 2.48 5.86
CA PHE A 108 -6.81 1.41 4.87
C PHE A 108 -8.20 0.76 4.93
N LEU A 109 -9.10 1.26 5.78
CA LEU A 109 -10.49 0.81 5.89
C LEU A 109 -11.43 1.84 5.24
N GLU A 110 -12.07 1.46 4.15
CA GLU A 110 -12.96 2.35 3.40
C GLU A 110 -14.12 2.86 4.26
N GLY A 111 -14.47 4.14 4.10
CA GLY A 111 -15.57 4.79 4.84
C GLY A 111 -15.23 5.24 6.26
N THR A 112 -14.02 4.97 6.76
CA THR A 112 -13.55 5.56 8.03
C THR A 112 -13.12 7.02 7.83
N ALA A 113 -13.13 7.79 8.92
CA ALA A 113 -12.69 9.19 8.87
C ALA A 113 -11.24 9.36 8.38
N PRO A 114 -10.24 8.56 8.83
CA PRO A 114 -8.87 8.66 8.31
C PRO A 114 -8.77 8.32 6.81
N TYR A 115 -9.50 7.32 6.33
CA TYR A 115 -9.53 6.98 4.91
C TYR A 115 -10.04 8.14 4.06
N GLU A 116 -11.16 8.76 4.46
CA GLU A 116 -11.73 9.90 3.73
C GLU A 116 -10.83 11.14 3.79
N ALA A 117 -10.15 11.37 4.92
CA ALA A 117 -9.17 12.45 5.07
C ALA A 117 -8.00 12.29 4.08
N ASP A 118 -7.39 11.11 4.02
CA ASP A 118 -6.30 10.82 3.08
C ASP A 118 -6.77 10.91 1.62
N LYS A 119 -7.96 10.39 1.34
CA LYS A 119 -8.54 10.41 -0.01
C LYS A 119 -8.80 11.84 -0.47
N ALA A 120 -9.21 12.74 0.42
CA ALA A 120 -9.37 14.16 0.12
C ALA A 120 -8.03 14.83 -0.27
N LEU A 121 -6.94 14.52 0.45
CA LEU A 121 -5.59 14.99 0.10
C LEU A 121 -5.14 14.51 -1.28
N ARG A 122 -5.62 13.35 -1.71
CA ARG A 122 -5.36 12.74 -3.02
C ARG A 122 -6.39 13.10 -4.08
N HIS A 123 -7.16 14.17 -3.87
CA HIS A 123 -8.16 14.66 -4.83
C HIS A 123 -9.21 13.60 -5.21
N GLY A 124 -9.63 12.80 -4.23
CA GLY A 124 -10.62 11.73 -4.43
C GLY A 124 -10.05 10.41 -4.97
N GLN A 125 -8.74 10.35 -5.25
CA GLN A 125 -8.08 9.16 -5.76
C GLN A 125 -7.78 8.15 -4.64
N GLY A 126 -7.78 6.87 -4.99
CA GLY A 126 -7.38 5.77 -4.09
C GLY A 126 -5.88 5.74 -3.80
N ASN A 127 -5.42 4.68 -3.14
CA ASN A 127 -4.03 4.56 -2.64
C ASN A 127 -2.98 4.36 -3.76
N THR A 128 -3.41 4.20 -5.01
CA THR A 128 -2.55 3.99 -6.17
C THR A 128 -1.50 5.10 -6.29
N PHE A 129 -0.23 4.70 -6.45
CA PHE A 129 0.95 5.57 -6.54
C PHE A 129 1.26 6.43 -5.29
N ALA A 130 0.42 6.40 -4.25
CA ALA A 130 0.69 6.98 -2.93
C ALA A 130 1.15 5.92 -1.91
N TYR A 131 0.70 4.67 -2.11
CA TYR A 131 1.09 3.48 -1.36
C TYR A 131 1.61 2.43 -2.34
N MET A 132 2.91 2.10 -2.24
CA MET A 132 3.56 1.15 -3.14
C MET A 132 4.53 0.24 -2.37
N PRO A 133 4.07 -0.51 -1.36
CA PRO A 133 4.93 -1.37 -0.53
C PRO A 133 5.65 -2.45 -1.34
N PHE A 134 5.09 -2.82 -2.49
CA PHE A 134 5.59 -3.86 -3.40
C PHE A 134 5.97 -3.32 -4.79
N SER A 135 6.19 -2.00 -4.92
CA SER A 135 6.43 -1.32 -6.20
C SER A 135 5.25 -1.47 -7.19
N THR A 136 5.42 -1.01 -8.43
CA THR A 136 4.44 -1.10 -9.52
C THR A 136 5.13 -1.31 -10.87
N GLY A 137 4.36 -1.70 -11.89
CA GLY A 137 4.84 -1.93 -13.25
C GLY A 137 5.63 -3.24 -13.42
N SER A 138 6.45 -3.31 -14.47
CA SER A 138 7.14 -4.53 -14.92
C SER A 138 8.20 -5.09 -13.95
N LYS A 139 8.49 -4.39 -12.86
CA LYS A 139 9.44 -4.79 -11.82
C LYS A 139 8.82 -4.67 -10.42
N ASN A 140 7.52 -4.97 -10.30
CA ASN A 140 6.88 -5.12 -9.00
C ASN A 140 7.35 -6.41 -8.31
N CYS A 141 7.16 -6.48 -6.99
CA CYS A 141 7.46 -7.69 -6.23
C CYS A 141 6.55 -8.83 -6.68
N ILE A 142 7.10 -10.02 -6.92
CA ILE A 142 6.30 -11.21 -7.26
C ILE A 142 5.32 -11.60 -6.14
N GLY A 143 5.66 -11.27 -4.89
CA GLY A 143 4.80 -11.48 -3.72
C GLY A 143 3.57 -10.56 -3.67
N ASN A 144 3.51 -9.53 -4.52
CA ASN A 144 2.32 -8.68 -4.63
C ASN A 144 1.10 -9.48 -5.11
N LEU A 145 1.31 -10.51 -5.94
CA LEU A 145 0.23 -11.38 -6.38
C LEU A 145 -0.34 -12.19 -5.22
N LEU A 146 0.53 -12.73 -4.36
CA LEU A 146 0.13 -13.45 -3.16
C LEU A 146 -0.69 -12.55 -2.24
N GLU A 147 -0.25 -11.30 -2.05
CA GLU A 147 -0.97 -10.30 -1.27
C GLU A 147 -2.33 -9.94 -1.90
N GLN A 148 -2.39 -9.59 -3.18
CA GLN A 148 -3.65 -9.25 -3.87
C GLN A 148 -4.65 -10.41 -3.88
N HIS A 149 -4.18 -11.65 -4.11
CA HIS A 149 -5.07 -12.81 -4.11
C HIS A 149 -5.55 -13.21 -2.71
N ALA A 150 -4.72 -13.05 -1.67
CA ALA A 150 -5.12 -13.28 -0.29
C ALA A 150 -6.12 -12.22 0.20
N LEU A 151 -5.98 -10.97 -0.25
CA LEU A 151 -6.81 -9.84 0.17
C LEU A 151 -8.02 -9.58 -0.74
N GLY A 152 -8.26 -10.43 -1.73
CA GLY A 152 -9.38 -10.28 -2.67
C GLY A 152 -9.27 -9.04 -3.59
N PHE A 153 -8.08 -8.46 -3.73
CA PHE A 153 -7.84 -7.29 -4.58
C PHE A 153 -7.88 -7.70 -6.06
N ALA A 154 -9.04 -7.55 -6.70
CA ALA A 154 -9.18 -7.67 -8.15
C ALA A 154 -8.67 -6.39 -8.86
N GLY A 155 -7.38 -6.09 -8.73
CA GLY A 155 -6.73 -5.02 -9.48
C GLY A 155 -6.41 -5.50 -10.89
N SER A 156 -7.29 -5.25 -11.86
CA SER A 156 -7.03 -5.52 -13.27
C SER A 156 -5.86 -4.68 -13.78
N ILE A 157 -4.66 -5.25 -13.81
CA ILE A 157 -3.58 -4.75 -14.67
C ILE A 157 -3.71 -5.48 -16.00
N THR A 158 -4.77 -5.16 -16.75
CA THR A 158 -4.79 -5.46 -18.18
C THR A 158 -3.91 -4.41 -18.86
N ASN A 159 -2.71 -4.86 -19.25
CA ASN A 159 -1.90 -4.16 -20.25
C ASN A 159 -2.80 -3.89 -21.48
N LYS A 160 -2.94 -2.62 -21.84
CA LYS A 160 -3.24 -2.25 -23.22
C LYS A 160 -2.00 -2.45 -24.08
#